data_AF-A0A820ALX5-F1
#
_entry.id   AF-A0A820ALX5-F1
#
_cell.length_a   1.000
_cell.length_b   1.000
_cell.length_c   1.000
_cell.angle_alpha   90.00
_cell.angle_beta   90.00
_cell.angle_gamma   90.00
#
_symmetry.space_group_name_H-M   'P 1'
#
loop_
_entity.id
_entity.type
_entity.pdbx_description
1 polymer ?
#
loop_
_entity_poly.entity_id
_entity_poly.type
_entity_poly.pdbx_seq_one_letter_code
_entity_poly.pdbx_strand_id
1 'polypeptide(L)' 'CVSFLDVQIRNEDRNLITSVHHKQAAEPYVVPFKPHHPHQIFENIIRNALLRSIRYSSTLKEFNDERRAIKLMLLYNR' A
#
# COMPACT_ATOMS: atom_id res chain seq x y z
N CYS A 1 3.08 -4.66 -18.07
CA CYS A 1 3.12 -4.40 -16.61
C CYS A 1 3.44 -5.71 -15.93
N VAL A 2 4.44 -5.75 -15.03
CA VAL A 2 4.83 -6.95 -14.29
C VAL A 2 4.74 -6.67 -12.80
N SER A 3 4.23 -7.62 -12.03
CA SER A 3 4.19 -7.55 -10.57
C SER A 3 5.24 -8.49 -10.01
N PHE A 4 6.05 -8.00 -9.07
CA PHE A 4 7.00 -8.80 -8.33
C PHE A 4 6.94 -8.43 -6.86
N LEU A 5 6.65 -9.42 -6.01
CA LEU A 5 6.36 -9.23 -4.59
C LEU A 5 5.26 -8.17 -4.40
N ASP A 6 5.68 -7.00 -3.92
CA ASP A 6 4.88 -5.89 -3.46
C ASP A 6 4.99 -4.66 -4.38
N VAL A 7 5.70 -4.80 -5.49
CA VAL A 7 6.01 -3.73 -6.44
C VAL A 7 5.42 -4.06 -7.79
N GLN A 8 4.75 -3.07 -8.37
CA GLN A 8 4.26 -3.09 -9.73
C GLN A 8 5.23 -2.30 -10.59
N ILE A 9 5.71 -2.91 -11.68
CA ILE A 9 6.69 -2.34 -12.59
C ILE A 9 6.02 -2.11 -13.95
N ARG A 10 6.08 -0.86 -14.40
CA ARG A 10 5.62 -0.40 -15.70
C ARG A 10 6.78 0.22 -16.47
N ASN A 11 6.76 0.05 -17.79
CA ASN A 11 7.68 0.76 -18.66
C ASN A 11 6.86 1.85 -19.36
N GLU A 12 7.14 3.11 -19.04
CA GLU A 12 6.52 4.28 -19.64
C GLU A 12 7.62 5.06 -20.37
N ASP A 13 7.52 5.17 -21.70
CA ASP A 13 8.47 5.89 -22.55
C ASP A 13 9.96 5.53 -22.31
N ARG A 14 10.24 4.23 -22.16
CA ARG A 14 11.58 3.67 -21.85
C ARG A 14 12.08 3.96 -20.43
N ASN A 15 11.25 4.52 -19.56
CA ASN A 15 11.52 4.67 -18.14
C ASN A 15 10.79 3.60 -17.34
N LEU A 16 11.51 2.94 -16.45
CA LEU A 16 10.91 2.01 -15.50
C LEU A 16 10.26 2.81 -14.38
N ILE A 17 8.93 2.72 -14.29
CA ILE A 17 8.12 3.31 -13.24
C ILE A 17 7.66 2.21 -12.30
N THR A 18 7.94 2.38 -11.03
CA THR A 18 7.49 1.49 -9.96
C THR A 18 6.38 2.12 -9.13
N SER A 19 5.43 1.31 -8.71
CA SER A 19 4.34 1.67 -7.79
C SER A 19 4.05 0.51 -6.84
N VAL A 20 3.23 0.74 -5.82
CA VAL A 20 2.83 -0.33 -4.90
C VAL A 20 1.91 -1.31 -5.62
N HIS A 21 2.22 -2.61 -5.53
CA HIS A 21 1.31 -3.66 -5.96
C HIS A 21 0.35 -4.01 -4.84
N HIS A 22 -0.95 -3.90 -5.11
CA HIS A 22 -2.01 -4.41 -4.25
C HIS A 22 -2.45 -5.77 -4.76
N LYS A 23 -2.16 -6.82 -3.98
CA LYS A 23 -2.75 -8.13 -4.24
C LYS A 23 -4.24 -8.04 -3.92
N GLN A 24 -5.11 -8.35 -4.89
CA GLN A 24 -6.53 -8.52 -4.60
C GLN A 24 -6.66 -9.63 -3.54
N ALA A 25 -7.14 -9.26 -2.36
CA ALA A 25 -7.22 -10.19 -1.24
C ALA A 25 -8.16 -11.34 -1.61
N ALA A 26 -7.65 -12.56 -1.63
CA ALA A 26 -8.51 -13.75 -1.64
C ALA A 26 -9.11 -13.99 -0.24
N GLU A 27 -8.44 -13.55 0.83
CA GLU A 27 -8.92 -13.75 2.21
C GLU A 27 -8.45 -12.61 3.13
N PRO A 28 -9.27 -12.19 4.11
CA PRO A 28 -8.83 -11.26 5.15
C PRO A 28 -7.69 -11.89 5.96
N TYR A 29 -6.62 -11.13 6.22
CA TYR A 29 -5.57 -11.57 7.15
C TYR A 29 -6.19 -11.75 8.55
N VAL A 30 -6.51 -12.99 8.90
CA VAL A 30 -6.93 -13.35 10.25
C VAL A 30 -5.69 -13.30 11.14
N VAL A 31 -5.48 -12.16 11.80
CA VAL A 31 -4.49 -12.08 12.88
C VAL A 31 -5.00 -12.93 14.06
N PRO A 32 -4.21 -13.92 14.54
CA PRO A 32 -4.65 -14.85 15.59
C PRO A 32 -4.80 -14.19 16.97
N PHE A 33 -4.52 -12.90 17.08
CA PHE A 33 -4.56 -12.14 18.32
C PHE A 33 -5.52 -10.96 18.17
N LYS A 34 -6.49 -10.84 19.08
CA LYS A 34 -7.27 -9.61 19.25
C LYS A 34 -6.41 -8.63 20.03
N PRO A 35 -5.91 -7.57 19.40
CA PRO A 35 -5.06 -6.64 20.11
C PRO A 35 -5.85 -5.85 21.14
N HIS A 36 -5.26 -5.68 22.33
CA HIS A 36 -5.84 -4.91 23.43
C HIS A 36 -5.94 -3.40 23.10
N HIS A 37 -5.16 -2.92 22.12
CA HIS A 37 -5.12 -1.52 21.68
C HIS A 37 -5.26 -1.39 20.14
N PRO A 38 -6.48 -1.46 19.60
CA PRO A 38 -6.73 -1.40 18.16
C PRO A 38 -6.24 -0.09 17.51
N HIS A 39 -6.24 1.03 18.24
CA HIS A 39 -5.79 2.34 17.73
C HIS A 39 -4.30 2.37 17.35
N GLN A 40 -3.42 1.81 18.19
CA GLN A 40 -1.97 1.83 17.91
C GLN A 40 -1.61 0.98 16.69
N ILE A 41 -2.30 -0.15 16.52
CA ILE A 41 -2.11 -1.01 15.36
C ILE A 41 -2.63 -0.33 14.09
N PHE A 42 -3.77 0.34 14.18
CA PHE A 42 -4.30 1.11 13.05
C PHE A 42 -3.33 2.21 12.62
N GLU A 43 -2.79 2.99 13.55
CA GLU A 43 -1.76 4.00 13.24
C GLU A 43 -0.50 3.40 12.61
N ASN A 44 -0.03 2.26 13.15
CA ASN A 44 1.15 1.58 12.65
C ASN A 44 0.93 0.99 11.25
N ILE A 45 -0.25 0.45 10.95
CA ILE A 45 -0.62 -0.03 9.62
C ILE A 45 -0.56 1.12 8.61
N ILE A 46 -1.12 2.28 8.93
CA ILE A 46 -1.09 3.46 8.06
C ILE A 46 0.34 3.93 7.83
N ARG A 47 1.11 4.10 8.91
CA ARG A 47 2.51 4.55 8.83
C ARG A 47 3.33 3.58 7.98
N ASN A 48 3.17 2.29 8.17
CA ASN A 48 3.87 1.28 7.39
C ASN A 48 3.46 1.31 5.91
N ALA A 49 2.16 1.46 5.61
CA ALA A 49 1.68 1.59 4.23
C ALA A 49 2.27 2.83 3.54
N LEU A 50 2.34 3.96 4.23
CA LEU A 50 2.95 5.19 3.71
C LEU A 50 4.48 5.06 3.53
N LEU A 51 5.19 4.45 4.48
CA LEU A 51 6.63 4.21 4.33
C LEU A 51 6.93 3.29 3.15
N ARG A 52 6.10 2.26 2.97
CA ARG A 52 6.19 1.35 1.84
C ARG A 52 5.93 2.06 0.52
N SER A 53 4.92 2.92 0.45
CA SER A 53 4.63 3.67 -0.77
C SER A 53 5.74 4.64 -1.15
N ILE A 54 6.38 5.30 -0.18
CA ILE A 54 7.57 6.14 -0.43
C ILE A 54 8.70 5.30 -1.02
N ARG A 55 8.95 4.09 -0.50
CA ARG A 55 10.05 3.23 -0.97
C ARG A 55 9.81 2.65 -2.36
N TYR A 56 8.57 2.33 -2.70
CA TYR A 56 8.25 1.61 -3.94
C TYR A 56 7.83 2.51 -5.08
N SER A 57 7.49 3.77 -4.83
CA SER A 57 7.06 4.68 -5.88
C SER A 57 8.26 5.35 -6.54
N SER A 58 8.43 5.15 -7.84
CA SER A 58 9.50 5.83 -8.60
C SER A 58 9.23 7.32 -8.80
N THR A 59 7.97 7.75 -8.73
CA THR A 59 7.58 9.15 -8.94
C THR A 59 6.68 9.66 -7.84
N LEU A 60 6.66 10.99 -7.68
CA LEU A 60 5.77 11.66 -6.74
C LEU A 60 4.29 11.43 -7.08
N LYS A 61 3.97 11.26 -8.37
CA LYS A 61 2.62 10.96 -8.84
C LYS A 61 2.13 9.61 -8.28
N GLU A 62 2.92 8.56 -8.50
CA GLU A 62 2.61 7.21 -8.02
C GLU A 62 2.48 7.17 -6.49
N PHE A 63 3.35 7.89 -5.78
CA PHE A 63 3.24 8.03 -4.33
C PHE A 63 1.95 8.73 -3.90
N ASN A 64 1.56 9.81 -4.58
CA ASN A 64 0.35 10.57 -4.25
C ASN A 64 -0.93 9.77 -4.53
N ASP A 65 -0.93 8.98 -5.61
CA ASP A 65 -2.03 8.08 -5.96
C ASP A 65 -2.19 7.00 -4.87
N GLU A 66 -1.08 6.40 -4.44
CA GLU A 66 -1.07 5.43 -3.35
C GLU A 66 -1.50 6.04 -2.01
N ARG A 67 -1.01 7.25 -1.70
CA ARG A 67 -1.44 8.00 -0.50
C ARG A 67 -2.95 8.27 -0.51
N ARG A 68 -3.53 8.54 -1.67
CA ARG A 68 -4.98 8.73 -1.83
C ARG A 68 -5.73 7.41 -1.62
N ALA A 69 -5.22 6.31 -2.17
CA ALA A 69 -5.79 4.98 -1.97
C ALA A 69 -5.81 4.57 -0.49
N ILE A 70 -4.69 4.76 0.23
CA ILE A 70 -4.61 4.52 1.67
C ILE A 70 -5.65 5.36 2.42
N LYS A 71 -5.78 6.66 2.11
CA LYS A 71 -6.81 7.52 2.74
C LYS A 71 -8.23 7.00 2.50
N LEU A 72 -8.54 6.56 1.28
CA LEU A 72 -9.85 5.98 0.96
C LEU A 72 -10.08 4.68 1.73
N MET A 73 -9.10 3.79 1.78
CA MET A 73 -9.17 2.54 2.55
C MET A 73 -9.48 2.80 4.03
N LEU A 74 -8.94 3.86 4.62
CA LEU A 74 -9.23 4.26 6.01
C LEU A 74 -10.64 4.80 6.20
N LEU A 75 -11.18 5.51 5.19
CA LEU A 75 -12.56 5.99 5.22
C LEU A 75 -13.57 4.85 5.07
N TYR A 76 -13.25 3.84 4.23
CA TYR A 76 -14.11 2.68 4.01
C TYR A 76 -14.06 1.64 5.13
N ASN A 77 -12.97 1.56 5.91
CA ASN A 77 -12.85 0.68 7.10
C ASN A 77 -13.35 1.35 8.39
N ARG A 78 -14.16 2.41 8.28
CA ARG A 78 -14.76 3.12 9.40
C ARG A 78 -16.16 2.60 9.66
#